data_AF-A0A4Y5SQ40-F1
#
_entry.id   AF-A0A4Y5SQ40-F1
#
_cell.length_a   1.000
_cell.length_b   1.000
_cell.length_c   1.000
_cell.angle_alpha   90.00
_cell.angle_beta   90.00
_cell.angle_gamma   90.00
#
_symmetry.space_group_name_H-M   'P 1'
#
loop_
_entity.id
_entity.type
_entity.pdbx_description
1 polymer ?
#
loop_
_entity_poly.entity_id
_entity_poly.type
_entity_poly.pdbx_seq_one_letter_code
_entity_poly.pdbx_strand_id
1 'polypeptide(L)'
;MEKELAEKVSAYIARAERYAGERRFEMAHGAYMDALYAIGAYLIYRDTGMLLPAGQLVEVLRSRYPEVYDVIARHAGATHFDEETVTALREDVERLRGMMTLPSPER
;
A
#
# COMPACT_ATOMS: atom_id res chain seq x y z
N MET A 1 11.24 -13.47 -2.76
CA MET A 1 10.55 -12.61 -1.76
C MET A 1 10.38 -11.16 -2.19
N GLU A 2 11.44 -10.35 -2.35
CA GLU A 2 11.27 -8.95 -2.79
C GLU A 2 10.47 -8.84 -4.10
N LYS A 3 10.85 -9.65 -5.10
CA LYS A 3 10.11 -9.79 -6.36
C LYS A 3 8.66 -10.22 -6.17
N GLU A 4 8.39 -11.16 -5.27
CA GLU A 4 7.02 -11.64 -5.00
C GLU A 4 6.16 -10.55 -4.34
N LEU A 5 6.73 -9.73 -3.46
CA LEU A 5 6.02 -8.58 -2.87
C LEU A 5 5.71 -7.53 -3.94
N ALA A 6 6.64 -7.24 -4.84
CA ALA A 6 6.41 -6.33 -5.96
C ALA A 6 5.32 -6.84 -6.92
N GLU A 7 5.30 -8.15 -7.20
CA GLU A 7 4.23 -8.79 -7.98
C GLU A 7 2.88 -8.71 -7.27
N LYS A 8 2.85 -8.92 -5.94
CA LYS A 8 1.63 -8.75 -5.13
C LYS A 8 1.10 -7.32 -5.17
N VAL A 9 1.96 -6.31 -5.00
CA VAL A 9 1.58 -4.90 -5.12
C VAL A 9 0.92 -4.65 -6.48
N SER A 10 1.55 -5.13 -7.56
CA SER A 10 1.02 -4.98 -8.92
C SER A 10 -0.33 -5.67 -9.10
N ALA A 11 -0.50 -6.87 -8.53
CA ALA A 11 -1.76 -7.62 -8.58
C ALA A 11 -2.90 -6.95 -7.81
N TYR A 12 -2.61 -6.38 -6.63
CA TYR A 12 -3.60 -5.65 -5.85
C TYR A 12 -4.04 -4.36 -6.54
N ILE A 13 -3.10 -3.60 -7.11
CA ILE A 13 -3.41 -2.39 -7.89
C ILE A 13 -4.30 -2.75 -9.09
N ALA A 14 -3.92 -3.75 -9.89
CA ALA A 14 -4.70 -4.15 -11.05
C ALA A 14 -6.13 -4.59 -10.66
N ARG A 15 -6.28 -5.24 -9.50
CA ARG A 15 -7.58 -5.62 -8.95
C ARG A 15 -8.40 -4.39 -8.50
N ALA A 16 -7.76 -3.44 -7.83
CA ALA A 16 -8.39 -2.20 -7.38
C ALA A 16 -8.91 -1.37 -8.57
N GLU A 17 -8.10 -1.20 -9.61
CA GLU A 17 -8.47 -0.52 -10.85
C GLU A 17 -9.67 -1.19 -11.54
N ARG A 18 -9.69 -2.52 -11.59
CA ARG A 18 -10.83 -3.26 -12.12
C ARG A 18 -12.10 -2.97 -11.32
N TYR A 19 -12.05 -3.02 -9.99
CA TYR A 19 -13.21 -2.73 -9.15
C TYR A 19 -13.67 -1.28 -9.28
N ALA A 20 -12.75 -0.33 -9.40
CA ALA A 20 -13.05 1.08 -9.63
C ALA A 20 -13.80 1.27 -10.96
N GLY A 21 -13.32 0.64 -12.05
CA GLY A 21 -13.99 0.65 -13.35
C GLY A 21 -15.38 0.00 -13.34
N GLU A 22 -15.59 -1.01 -12.48
CA GLU A 22 -16.90 -1.63 -12.23
C GLU A 22 -17.79 -0.81 -11.27
N ARG A 23 -17.35 0.37 -10.80
CA ARG A 23 -17.99 1.22 -9.78
C ARG A 23 -18.23 0.52 -8.43
N ARG A 24 -17.41 -0.48 -8.13
CA ARG A 24 -17.46 -1.26 -6.88
C ARG A 24 -16.49 -0.68 -5.87
N PHE A 25 -16.76 0.55 -5.43
CA PHE A 25 -15.79 1.40 -4.72
C PHE A 25 -15.29 0.82 -3.39
N GLU A 26 -16.14 0.14 -2.61
CA GLU A 26 -15.71 -0.52 -1.36
C GLU A 26 -14.63 -1.59 -1.63
N MET A 27 -14.79 -2.40 -2.68
CA MET A 27 -13.80 -3.41 -3.04
C MET A 27 -12.56 -2.80 -3.69
N ALA A 28 -12.72 -1.72 -4.46
CA ALA A 28 -11.58 -0.96 -4.97
C ALA A 28 -10.74 -0.40 -3.82
N HIS A 29 -11.40 0.21 -2.83
CA HIS A 29 -10.77 0.70 -1.61
C HIS A 29 -10.02 -0.42 -0.87
N GLY A 30 -10.67 -1.56 -0.61
CA GLY A 30 -10.03 -2.71 0.04
C GLY A 30 -8.78 -3.21 -0.72
N ALA A 31 -8.86 -3.32 -2.05
CA ALA A 31 -7.73 -3.75 -2.86
C ALA A 31 -6.58 -2.73 -2.89
N TYR A 32 -6.87 -1.42 -2.87
CA TYR A 32 -5.83 -0.40 -2.71
C TYR A 32 -5.20 -0.42 -1.31
N MET A 33 -5.98 -0.65 -0.26
CA MET A 33 -5.44 -0.83 1.09
C MET A 33 -4.50 -2.04 1.16
N ASP A 34 -4.87 -3.17 0.54
CA ASP A 34 -3.99 -4.34 0.42
C ASP A 34 -2.68 -3.98 -0.31
N ALA A 35 -2.75 -3.15 -1.36
CA ALA A 35 -1.57 -2.66 -2.06
C ALA A 35 -0.67 -1.81 -1.14
N LEU A 36 -1.24 -0.91 -0.33
CA LEU A 36 -0.48 -0.10 0.63
C LEU A 36 0.25 -0.96 1.68
N TYR A 37 -0.44 -1.95 2.26
CA TYR A 37 0.20 -2.88 3.19
C TYR A 37 1.31 -3.69 2.52
N ALA A 38 1.12 -4.12 1.27
CA ALA A 38 2.14 -4.83 0.50
C ALA A 38 3.34 -3.93 0.16
N ILE A 39 3.13 -2.65 -0.15
CA ILE A 39 4.21 -1.64 -0.32
C ILE A 39 4.99 -1.51 0.99
N GLY A 40 4.30 -1.35 2.11
CA GLY A 40 4.95 -1.25 3.42
C GLY A 40 5.79 -2.48 3.77
N ALA A 41 5.25 -3.67 3.51
CA ALA A 41 5.97 -4.93 3.70
C ALA A 41 7.18 -5.05 2.77
N TYR A 42 7.06 -4.62 1.51
CA TYR A 42 8.16 -4.56 0.55
C TYR A 42 9.31 -3.68 1.08
N LEU A 43 9.00 -2.46 1.51
CA LEU A 43 10.01 -1.51 1.98
C LEU A 43 10.75 -2.04 3.22
N ILE A 44 10.00 -2.53 4.21
CA ILE A 44 10.58 -3.12 5.41
C ILE A 44 11.45 -4.34 5.07
N TYR A 45 10.97 -5.22 4.19
CA TYR A 45 11.74 -6.39 3.77
C TYR A 45 13.02 -5.98 3.05
N ARG A 46 12.96 -5.00 2.15
CA ARG A 46 14.12 -4.50 1.40
C ARG A 46 15.21 -3.97 2.34
N ASP A 47 14.82 -3.22 3.37
CA ASP A 47 15.79 -2.57 4.26
C ASP A 47 16.29 -3.50 5.37
N THR A 48 15.46 -4.45 5.84
CA THR A 48 15.76 -5.30 7.01
C THR A 48 16.02 -6.77 6.68
N GLY A 49 15.57 -7.24 5.53
CA GLY A 49 15.55 -8.67 5.17
C GLY A 49 14.47 -9.49 5.87
N MET A 50 13.57 -8.85 6.63
CA MET A 50 12.58 -9.54 7.47
C MET A 50 11.14 -9.27 7.01
N LEU A 51 10.33 -10.32 7.03
CA LEU A 51 8.87 -10.20 6.92
C LEU A 51 8.27 -10.13 8.32
N LEU A 52 7.42 -9.14 8.55
CA LEU A 52 6.77 -8.96 9.83
C LEU A 52 5.32 -9.44 9.79
N PRO A 53 4.80 -10.00 10.89
CA PRO A 53 3.36 -10.19 11.06
C PRO A 53 2.61 -8.85 10.96
N ALA A 54 1.35 -8.89 10.54
CA ALA A 54 0.55 -7.68 10.28
C ALA A 54 0.50 -6.68 11.45
N GLY A 55 0.41 -7.16 12.70
CA GLY A 55 0.41 -6.30 13.88
C GLY A 55 1.72 -5.52 14.07
N GLN A 56 2.87 -6.16 13.84
CA GLN A 56 4.18 -5.52 13.96
C GLN A 56 4.49 -4.63 12.74
N LEU A 57 3.95 -4.99 11.57
CA LEU A 57 4.12 -4.21 10.35
C LEU A 57 3.69 -2.76 10.57
N VAL A 58 2.51 -2.54 11.14
CA VAL A 58 1.96 -1.18 11.38
C VAL A 58 2.85 -0.36 12.31
N GLU A 59 3.38 -0.96 13.38
CA GLU A 59 4.28 -0.28 14.32
C GLU A 59 5.60 0.12 13.66
N VAL A 60 6.18 -0.78 12.86
CA VAL A 60 7.43 -0.50 12.15
C VAL A 60 7.22 0.54 11.04
N LEU A 61 6.09 0.49 10.33
CA LEU A 61 5.74 1.53 9.35
C LEU A 61 5.66 2.90 10.01
N ARG A 62 4.99 3.02 11.16
CA ARG A 62 4.90 4.29 11.89
C ARG A 62 6.27 4.88 12.22
N SER A 63 7.25 4.05 12.54
CA SER A 63 8.60 4.51 12.91
C SER A 63 9.54 4.72 11.74
N ARG A 64 9.46 3.90 10.68
CA ARG A 64 10.45 3.86 9.59
C ARG A 64 9.96 4.40 8.26
N TYR A 65 8.65 4.34 8.01
CA TYR A 65 8.00 4.81 6.80
C TYR A 65 6.73 5.59 7.16
N PRO A 66 6.87 6.72 7.88
CA PRO A 66 5.72 7.48 8.37
C PRO A 66 4.80 7.91 7.22
N GLU A 67 5.32 8.22 6.02
CA GLU A 67 4.48 8.56 4.87
C GLU A 67 3.55 7.42 4.41
N VAL A 68 3.96 6.16 4.58
CA VAL A 68 3.12 4.99 4.26
C VAL A 68 2.10 4.78 5.37
N TYR A 69 2.56 4.89 6.62
CA TYR A 69 1.69 4.79 7.79
C TYR A 69 0.56 5.82 7.77
N ASP A 70 0.88 7.09 7.49
CA ASP A 70 -0.09 8.19 7.50
C ASP A 70 -1.18 8.02 6.44
N VAL A 71 -0.82 7.52 5.26
CA VAL A 71 -1.79 7.20 4.19
C VAL A 71 -2.70 6.05 4.62
N ILE A 72 -2.12 4.96 5.14
CA ILE A 72 -2.92 3.82 5.64
C ILE A 72 -3.88 4.29 6.73
N ALA A 73 -3.41 5.09 7.69
CA ALA A 73 -4.22 5.58 8.80
C ALA A 73 -5.36 6.48 8.32
N ARG A 74 -5.11 7.35 7.32
CA ARG A 74 -6.11 8.24 6.73
C ARG A 74 -7.26 7.46 6.07
N HIS A 75 -6.93 6.42 5.30
CA HIS A 75 -7.92 5.66 4.52
C HIS A 75 -8.55 4.50 5.31
N ALA A 76 -7.88 3.97 6.34
CA ALA A 76 -8.43 2.92 7.20
C ALA A 76 -9.69 3.37 7.98
N GLY A 77 -9.85 4.67 8.23
CA GLY A 77 -11.02 5.24 8.91
C GLY A 77 -12.19 5.60 7.99
N ALA A 78 -12.09 5.36 6.67
CA ALA A 78 -13.14 5.73 5.74
C ALA A 78 -14.42 4.91 5.99
N THR A 79 -15.54 5.61 6.19
CA THR A 79 -16.88 5.01 6.36
C THR A 79 -17.75 5.16 5.12
N HIS A 80 -17.27 5.90 4.11
CA HIS A 80 -17.93 6.11 2.84
C HIS A 80 -16.93 5.83 1.72
N PHE A 81 -17.35 5.03 0.74
CA PHE A 81 -16.50 4.61 -0.38
C PHE A 81 -17.16 5.08 -1.68
N ASP A 82 -16.85 6.31 -2.07
CA ASP A 82 -17.25 6.89 -3.35
C ASP A 82 -16.06 6.97 -4.32
N GLU A 83 -16.35 7.48 -5.52
CA GLU A 83 -15.37 7.62 -6.59
C GLU A 83 -14.24 8.59 -6.19
N GLU A 84 -14.56 9.66 -5.47
CA GLU A 84 -13.58 10.65 -4.99
C GLU A 84 -12.60 10.01 -3.99
N THR A 85 -13.13 9.28 -3.01
CA THR A 85 -12.32 8.58 -2.00
C THR A 85 -11.40 7.55 -2.64
N VAL A 86 -11.91 6.76 -3.60
CA VAL A 86 -11.12 5.74 -4.31
C VAL A 86 -10.07 6.39 -5.21
N THR A 87 -10.38 7.51 -5.84
CA THR A 87 -9.44 8.27 -6.69
C THR A 87 -8.30 8.85 -5.85
N ALA A 88 -8.62 9.46 -4.71
CA ALA A 88 -7.61 9.98 -3.79
C ALA A 88 -6.69 8.87 -3.25
N LEU A 89 -7.26 7.70 -2.91
CA LEU A 89 -6.48 6.55 -2.48
C LEU A 89 -5.59 5.98 -3.60
N ARG A 90 -6.08 5.95 -4.84
CA ARG A 90 -5.28 5.56 -6.01
C ARG A 90 -4.04 6.44 -6.16
N GLU A 91 -4.22 7.76 -6.10
CA GLU A 91 -3.12 8.72 -6.22
C GLU A 91 -2.06 8.52 -5.13
N ASP A 92 -2.50 8.29 -3.88
CA ASP A 92 -1.62 7.97 -2.77
C ASP A 92 -0.84 6.65 -2.99
N VAL A 93 -1.51 5.62 -3.51
CA VAL A 93 -0.87 4.33 -3.85
C VAL A 93 0.15 4.50 -4.98
N GLU A 94 -0.18 5.22 -6.05
CA GLU A 94 0.74 5.45 -7.17
C GLU A 94 1.97 6.24 -6.71
N ARG A 95 1.78 7.25 -5.86
CA ARG A 95 2.87 8.04 -5.26
C ARG A 95 3.79 7.16 -4.43
N LEU A 96 3.25 6.34 -3.52
CA LEU A 96 4.04 5.47 -2.64
C LEU A 96 4.70 4.31 -3.38
N ARG A 97 4.07 3.79 -4.45
CA ARG A 97 4.69 2.79 -5.33
C ARG A 97 6.01 3.30 -5.92
N GLY A 98 6.12 4.60 -6.20
CA GLY A 98 7.37 5.22 -6.66
C GLY A 98 8.55 5.05 -5.70
N MET A 99 8.30 4.86 -4.40
CA MET A 99 9.37 4.63 -3.42
C MET A 99 10.05 3.26 -3.59
N MET A 100 9.34 2.28 -4.17
CA MET A 100 9.87 0.95 -4.42
C MET A 100 11.00 0.97 -5.47
N THR A 101 11.02 1.98 -6.34
CA THR A 101 12.02 2.11 -7.41
C THR A 101 13.23 2.96 -7.01
N LEU A 102 13.24 3.54 -5.81
CA LEU A 102 14.39 4.27 -5.30
C LEU A 102 15.49 3.28 -4.89
N PRO A 103 16.78 3.58 -5.15
CA PRO A 103 17.89 2.76 -4.66
C PRO A 103 17.82 2.69 -3.13
N SER A 104 18.04 1.49 -2.57
CA SER A 104 18.09 1.33 -1.12
C SER A 104 19.14 2.27 -0.53
N PRO A 105 18.86 2.99 0.57
CA PRO A 105 19.90 3.76 1.24
C PRO A 105 21.02 2.79 1.66
N GLU A 106 22.22 3.04 1.15
CA GLU A 106 23.42 2.24 1.46
C GLU A 106 23.62 2.20 2.98
N ARG A 107 23.90 0.99 3.50
CA ARG A 107 24.16 0.73 4.93
C ARG A 107 25.55 1.17 5.35
#